data_AF-A0A7C1BLW3-F1
#
_entry.id   AF-A0A7C1BLW3-F1
#
_cell.length_a   1.000
_cell.length_b   1.000
_cell.length_c   1.000
_cell.angle_alpha   90.00
_cell.angle_beta   90.00
_cell.angle_gamma   90.00
#
_symmetry.space_group_name_H-M   'P 1'
#
loop_
_entity.id
_entity.type
_entity.pdbx_description
1 polymer ?
#
loop_
_entity_poly.entity_id
_entity_poly.type
_entity_poly.pdbx_seq_one_letter_code
_entity_poly.pdbx_strand_id
1 'polypeptide(L)'
;MRRTQKKGKGRQVFLLVLFLCYFLLLTPYIVHTNLNEVGGGVVEDLKTVPVPSLPADIQDLVFDFGGDESDCTVLLLENSVSGERTAVVTVQDCEIQKGAVVKVTDKIIEWFVDWHAYQSCSGFDFGEKFGVLVVGEVAEVSAAESGVEKVLSSRPLGSPLFTLSKASFLFAPLLLVVCLSLGTRNRFYLWNFAAVLALYSFEVFLLNTAGSVLHEVALAGARAG
;
A
#
# COMPACT_ATOMS: atom_id res chain seq x y z
N MET A 1 -32.81 -21.42 35.24
CA MET A 1 -31.42 -21.65 34.77
C MET A 1 -31.22 -21.67 33.25
N ARG A 2 -32.16 -22.12 32.41
CA ARG A 2 -31.98 -22.13 30.92
C ARG A 2 -31.92 -20.75 30.23
N ARG A 3 -32.56 -19.71 30.79
CA ARG A 3 -32.61 -18.36 30.18
C ARG A 3 -31.28 -17.58 30.26
N THR A 4 -30.49 -17.78 31.32
CA THR A 4 -29.19 -17.10 31.49
C THR A 4 -28.11 -17.70 30.60
N GLN A 5 -28.15 -19.01 30.34
CA GLN A 5 -27.18 -19.70 29.47
C GLN A 5 -27.36 -19.33 27.97
N LYS A 6 -28.61 -19.10 27.51
CA LYS A 6 -28.90 -18.63 26.14
C LYS A 6 -28.41 -17.19 25.90
N LYS A 7 -28.54 -16.30 26.90
CA LYS A 7 -28.03 -14.91 26.83
C LYS A 7 -26.50 -14.84 26.74
N GLY A 8 -25.80 -15.75 27.42
CA GLY A 8 -24.32 -15.82 27.38
C GLY A 8 -23.77 -16.23 26.01
N LYS A 9 -24.35 -17.26 25.38
CA LYS A 9 -23.94 -17.73 24.05
C LYS A 9 -24.19 -16.69 22.95
N GLY A 10 -25.34 -16.03 22.94
CA GLY A 10 -25.65 -14.99 21.94
C GLY A 10 -24.67 -13.83 21.95
N ARG A 11 -24.24 -13.39 23.15
CA ARG A 11 -23.24 -12.33 23.31
C ARG A 11 -21.85 -12.74 22.80
N GLN A 12 -21.45 -13.98 23.03
CA GLN A 12 -20.16 -14.50 22.54
C GLN A 12 -20.14 -14.58 21.01
N VAL A 13 -21.22 -15.05 20.39
CA VAL A 13 -21.36 -15.09 18.92
C VAL A 13 -21.31 -13.68 18.34
N PHE A 14 -22.03 -12.73 18.94
CA PHE A 14 -22.01 -11.33 18.51
C PHE A 14 -20.59 -10.72 18.55
N LEU A 15 -19.87 -10.92 19.66
CA LEU A 15 -18.49 -10.44 19.78
C LEU A 15 -17.56 -11.08 18.74
N LEU A 16 -17.72 -12.38 18.48
CA LEU A 16 -16.94 -13.08 17.46
C LEU A 16 -17.19 -12.52 16.06
N VAL A 17 -18.46 -12.28 15.70
CA VAL A 17 -18.81 -11.65 14.41
C VAL A 17 -18.20 -10.25 14.31
N LEU A 18 -18.27 -9.45 15.37
CA LEU A 18 -17.71 -8.11 15.39
C LEU A 18 -16.18 -8.13 15.22
N PHE A 19 -15.49 -9.07 15.86
CA PHE A 19 -14.05 -9.30 15.65
C PHE A 19 -13.73 -9.70 14.21
N LEU A 20 -14.48 -10.63 13.62
CA LEU A 20 -14.27 -11.03 12.23
C LEU A 20 -14.49 -9.85 11.26
N CYS A 21 -15.56 -9.08 11.45
CA CYS A 21 -15.82 -7.88 10.66
C CYS A 21 -14.69 -6.86 10.81
N TYR A 22 -14.14 -6.68 12.01
CA TYR A 22 -13.00 -5.80 12.24
C TYR A 22 -11.78 -6.25 11.43
N PHE A 23 -11.37 -7.52 11.51
CA PHE A 23 -10.21 -8.02 10.76
C PHE A 23 -10.40 -7.95 9.24
N LEU A 24 -11.61 -8.27 8.76
CA LEU A 24 -11.94 -8.14 7.34
C LEU A 24 -11.86 -6.68 6.87
N LEU A 25 -12.37 -5.74 7.67
CA LEU A 25 -12.26 -4.31 7.39
C LEU A 25 -10.84 -3.78 7.56
N LEU A 26 -9.98 -4.43 8.34
CA LEU A 26 -8.59 -4.02 8.55
C LEU A 26 -7.69 -4.38 7.36
N THR A 27 -8.00 -5.50 6.71
CA THR A 27 -7.16 -6.11 5.68
C THR A 27 -6.85 -5.16 4.52
N PRO A 28 -7.82 -4.41 3.94
CA PRO A 28 -7.53 -3.48 2.84
C PRO A 28 -6.51 -2.41 3.20
N TYR A 29 -6.62 -1.81 4.39
CA TYR A 29 -5.70 -0.75 4.83
C TYR A 29 -4.28 -1.28 5.04
N ILE A 30 -4.12 -2.43 5.70
CA ILE A 30 -2.80 -3.02 5.97
C ILE A 30 -2.12 -3.43 4.66
N VAL A 31 -2.82 -4.18 3.81
CA VAL A 31 -2.26 -4.64 2.53
C VAL A 31 -1.82 -3.45 1.69
N HIS A 32 -2.70 -2.45 1.55
CA HIS A 32 -2.41 -1.29 0.73
C HIS A 32 -1.28 -0.43 1.28
N THR A 33 -1.24 -0.22 2.59
CA THR A 33 -0.19 0.62 3.22
C THR A 33 1.17 -0.06 3.10
N ASN A 34 1.24 -1.37 3.37
CA ASN A 34 2.47 -2.15 3.20
C ASN A 34 2.94 -2.15 1.74
N LEU A 35 2.02 -2.32 0.79
CA LEU A 35 2.36 -2.30 -0.63
C LEU A 35 2.84 -0.91 -1.09
N ASN A 36 2.18 0.14 -0.62
CA ASN A 36 2.55 1.51 -0.96
C ASN A 36 3.93 1.89 -0.38
N GLU A 37 4.26 1.45 0.84
CA GLU A 37 5.57 1.70 1.46
C GLU A 37 6.73 1.09 0.66
N VAL A 38 6.53 -0.10 0.09
CA VAL A 38 7.53 -0.75 -0.79
C VAL A 38 7.47 -0.24 -2.23
N GLY A 39 6.65 0.77 -2.55
CA GLY A 39 6.50 1.32 -3.90
C GLY A 39 5.80 0.37 -4.88
N GLY A 40 5.00 -0.57 -4.38
CA GLY A 40 4.22 -1.48 -5.21
C GLY A 40 2.92 -0.87 -5.74
N GLY A 41 2.35 -1.51 -6.75
CA GLY A 41 1.13 -1.05 -7.41
C GLY A 41 0.58 -2.04 -8.43
N VAL A 42 -0.50 -1.65 -9.10
CA VAL A 42 -1.08 -2.39 -10.21
C VAL A 42 -0.34 -2.02 -11.49
N VAL A 43 0.06 -3.01 -12.28
CA VAL A 43 0.72 -2.79 -13.57
C VAL A 43 -0.32 -2.29 -14.58
N GLU A 44 -0.31 -0.99 -14.87
CA GLU A 44 -1.18 -0.38 -15.88
C GLU A 44 -0.64 -0.59 -17.29
N ASP A 45 0.68 -0.49 -17.47
CA ASP A 45 1.32 -0.76 -18.76
C ASP A 45 2.71 -1.34 -18.56
N LEU A 46 3.22 -2.01 -19.59
CA LEU A 46 4.57 -2.56 -19.58
C LEU A 46 5.17 -2.51 -20.98
N LYS A 47 6.48 -2.25 -21.04
CA LYS A 47 7.23 -2.20 -22.28
C LYS A 47 8.56 -2.89 -22.11
N THR A 48 8.92 -3.71 -23.08
CA THR A 48 10.28 -4.22 -23.22
C THR A 48 11.07 -3.22 -24.04
N VAL A 49 12.19 -2.77 -23.50
CA VAL A 49 12.98 -1.66 -24.01
C VAL A 49 14.44 -2.08 -24.10
N PRO A 50 15.11 -1.88 -25.24
CA PRO A 50 16.54 -2.11 -25.33
C PRO A 50 17.28 -1.18 -24.37
N VAL A 51 18.14 -1.72 -23.52
CA VAL A 51 18.92 -0.94 -22.53
C VAL A 51 19.64 0.26 -23.18
N PRO A 52 20.26 0.14 -24.37
CA PRO A 52 20.93 1.27 -25.03
C PRO A 52 20.02 2.46 -25.41
N SER A 53 18.70 2.28 -25.37
CA SER A 53 17.73 3.35 -25.65
C SER A 53 17.27 4.11 -24.40
N LEU A 54 17.68 3.68 -23.21
CA LEU A 54 17.41 4.38 -21.96
C LEU A 54 18.32 5.62 -21.82
N PRO A 55 18.00 6.59 -20.95
CA PRO A 55 18.95 7.63 -20.55
C PRO A 55 20.23 7.04 -19.94
N ALA A 56 21.38 7.66 -20.20
CA ALA A 56 22.70 7.18 -19.76
C ALA A 56 22.74 6.89 -18.25
N ASP A 57 22.17 7.77 -17.43
CA ASP A 57 22.12 7.60 -15.97
C ASP A 57 21.39 6.33 -15.53
N ILE A 58 20.39 5.88 -16.31
CA ILE A 58 19.65 4.63 -16.04
C ILE A 58 20.42 3.43 -16.59
N GLN A 59 21.05 3.57 -17.77
CA GLN A 59 21.89 2.53 -18.35
C GLN A 59 22.98 2.10 -17.37
N ASP A 60 23.72 3.06 -16.84
CA ASP A 60 24.81 2.82 -15.89
C ASP A 60 24.31 2.04 -14.65
N LEU A 61 23.13 2.41 -14.13
CA LEU A 61 22.50 1.68 -13.02
C LEU A 61 22.06 0.27 -13.38
N VAL A 62 21.55 0.03 -14.59
CA VAL A 62 21.17 -1.32 -15.01
C VAL A 62 22.42 -2.19 -15.15
N PHE A 63 23.52 -1.65 -15.71
CA PHE A 63 24.79 -2.36 -15.86
C PHE A 63 25.44 -2.68 -14.51
N ASP A 64 25.50 -1.70 -13.60
CA ASP A 64 26.17 -1.86 -12.30
C ASP A 64 25.47 -2.89 -11.40
N PHE A 65 24.17 -3.10 -11.60
CA PHE A 65 23.35 -4.00 -10.79
C PHE A 65 22.98 -5.31 -11.51
N GLY A 66 23.70 -5.64 -12.58
CA GLY A 66 23.67 -6.98 -13.19
C GLY A 66 22.48 -7.25 -14.10
N GLY A 67 21.85 -6.21 -14.64
CA GLY A 67 20.82 -6.35 -15.67
C GLY A 67 21.38 -6.82 -17.01
N ASP A 68 20.52 -7.44 -17.81
CA ASP A 68 20.91 -7.94 -19.14
C ASP A 68 21.14 -6.77 -20.10
N GLU A 69 22.25 -6.79 -20.84
CA GLU A 69 22.65 -5.65 -21.69
C GLU A 69 21.74 -5.46 -22.92
N SER A 70 20.89 -6.45 -23.20
CA SER A 70 19.99 -6.44 -24.36
C SER A 70 18.73 -5.63 -24.07
N ASP A 71 17.85 -6.14 -23.22
CA ASP A 71 16.49 -5.65 -23.04
C ASP A 71 16.16 -5.58 -21.54
N CYS A 72 15.39 -4.57 -21.17
CA CYS A 72 14.84 -4.42 -19.82
C CYS A 72 13.33 -4.24 -19.90
N THR A 73 12.63 -4.55 -18.80
CA THR A 73 11.19 -4.29 -18.70
C THR A 73 10.95 -3.00 -17.94
N VAL A 74 10.21 -2.08 -18.56
CA VAL A 74 9.74 -0.86 -17.91
C VAL A 74 8.25 -1.01 -17.62
N LEU A 75 7.90 -0.94 -16.34
CA LEU A 75 6.54 -1.05 -15.84
C LEU A 75 6.00 0.33 -15.49
N LEU A 76 4.73 0.58 -15.81
CA LEU A 76 3.97 1.69 -15.25
C LEU A 76 3.05 1.14 -14.17
N LEU A 77 3.35 1.47 -12.92
CA LEU A 77 2.56 1.09 -11.76
C LEU A 77 1.59 2.20 -11.40
N GLU A 78 0.32 1.88 -11.18
CA GLU A 78 -0.68 2.79 -10.60
C GLU A 78 -1.01 2.36 -9.17
N ASN A 79 -1.00 3.34 -8.26
CA ASN A 79 -1.50 3.16 -6.91
C ASN A 79 -3.04 3.06 -6.95
N SER A 80 -3.58 1.94 -6.44
CA SER A 80 -5.01 1.64 -6.47
C SER A 80 -5.92 2.67 -5.80
N VAL A 81 -5.40 3.47 -4.86
CA VAL A 81 -6.18 4.43 -4.07
C VAL A 81 -5.92 5.87 -4.51
N SER A 82 -4.66 6.29 -4.61
CA SER A 82 -4.31 7.66 -5.00
C SER A 82 -4.38 7.89 -6.51
N GLY A 83 -4.25 6.84 -7.32
CA GLY A 83 -4.11 6.93 -8.77
C GLY A 83 -2.77 7.54 -9.22
N GLU A 84 -1.84 7.73 -8.29
CA GLU A 84 -0.48 8.17 -8.62
C GLU A 84 0.26 7.06 -9.35
N ARG A 85 1.10 7.47 -10.31
CA ARG A 85 1.79 6.55 -11.20
C ARG A 85 3.29 6.63 -11.05
N THR A 86 3.92 5.47 -11.04
CA THR A 86 5.35 5.26 -10.86
C THR A 86 5.87 4.42 -12.00
N ALA A 87 6.89 4.91 -12.70
CA ALA A 87 7.61 4.11 -13.68
C ALA A 87 8.68 3.28 -12.95
N VAL A 88 8.80 2.00 -13.28
CA VAL A 88 9.79 1.10 -12.69
C VAL A 88 10.59 0.43 -13.80
N VAL A 89 11.90 0.62 -13.81
CA VAL A 89 12.84 -0.08 -14.69
C VAL A 89 13.34 -1.31 -13.94
N THR A 90 13.05 -2.49 -14.48
CA THR A 90 13.47 -3.74 -13.86
C THR A 90 14.89 -4.09 -14.28
N VAL A 91 15.73 -4.43 -13.30
CA VAL A 91 17.10 -4.94 -13.55
C VAL A 91 17.12 -6.46 -13.74
N GLN A 92 16.01 -7.15 -13.50
CA GLN A 92 15.85 -8.58 -13.71
C GLN A 92 14.80 -8.84 -14.80
N ASP A 93 15.02 -9.90 -15.58
CA ASP A 93 13.98 -10.48 -16.42
C ASP A 93 12.82 -10.98 -15.57
N CYS A 94 11.64 -10.42 -15.82
CA CYS A 94 10.42 -10.74 -15.11
C CYS A 94 9.26 -10.89 -16.09
N GLU A 95 8.59 -12.06 -16.07
CA GLU A 95 7.38 -12.32 -16.85
C GLU A 95 6.15 -11.74 -16.13
N ILE A 96 6.03 -10.41 -16.14
CA ILE A 96 4.91 -9.70 -15.50
C ILE A 96 3.87 -9.34 -16.57
N GLN A 97 2.59 -9.47 -16.23
CA GLN A 97 1.49 -9.11 -17.11
C GLN A 97 0.80 -7.82 -16.67
N LYS A 98 0.20 -7.12 -17.64
CA LYS A 98 -0.69 -5.99 -17.36
C LYS A 98 -1.84 -6.44 -16.44
N GLY A 99 -2.12 -5.63 -15.42
CA GLY A 99 -3.10 -5.91 -14.36
C GLY A 99 -2.59 -6.83 -13.25
N ALA A 100 -1.33 -7.26 -13.30
CA ALA A 100 -0.66 -7.88 -12.16
C ALA A 100 -0.47 -6.85 -11.04
N VAL A 101 -0.41 -7.33 -9.80
CA VAL A 101 -0.08 -6.50 -8.64
C VAL A 101 1.32 -6.88 -8.23
N VAL A 102 2.20 -5.89 -8.21
CA VAL A 102 3.63 -6.10 -8.02
C VAL A 102 4.16 -5.21 -6.91
N LYS A 103 5.23 -5.66 -6.27
CA LYS A 103 5.99 -4.90 -5.28
C LYS A 103 7.42 -4.74 -5.75
N VAL A 104 8.03 -3.59 -5.47
CA VAL A 104 9.47 -3.42 -5.66
C VAL A 104 10.17 -4.07 -4.46
N THR A 105 10.91 -5.14 -4.71
CA THR A 105 11.57 -5.93 -3.66
C THR A 105 12.90 -5.34 -3.25
N ASP A 106 13.64 -4.82 -4.22
CA ASP A 106 14.90 -4.12 -3.99
C ASP A 106 14.91 -2.82 -4.79
N LYS A 107 14.99 -1.69 -4.07
CA LYS A 107 15.01 -0.35 -4.66
C LYS A 107 16.46 0.11 -4.73
N ILE A 108 17.01 0.14 -5.95
CA ILE A 108 18.36 0.67 -6.19
C ILE A 108 18.33 2.19 -6.11
N ILE A 109 17.38 2.81 -6.81
CA ILE A 109 17.19 4.26 -6.79
C ILE A 109 15.73 4.65 -6.97
N GLU A 110 15.36 5.79 -6.41
CA GLU A 110 14.04 6.41 -6.53
C GLU A 110 14.21 7.90 -6.79
N TRP A 111 13.63 8.39 -7.89
CA TRP A 111 13.68 9.79 -8.29
C TRP A 111 12.30 10.36 -8.49
N PHE A 112 12.10 11.59 -8.00
CA PHE A 112 11.00 12.43 -8.44
C PHE A 112 11.37 13.05 -9.78
N VAL A 113 10.56 12.79 -10.81
CA VAL A 113 10.91 13.13 -12.18
C VAL A 113 9.78 13.89 -12.87
N ASP A 114 10.16 14.78 -13.78
CA ASP A 114 9.23 15.31 -14.78
C ASP A 114 9.14 14.31 -15.94
N TRP A 115 7.99 13.63 -16.06
CA TRP A 115 7.74 12.64 -17.10
C TRP A 115 7.92 13.17 -18.53
N HIS A 116 7.79 14.48 -18.77
CA HIS A 116 8.03 15.06 -20.10
C HIS A 116 9.45 14.83 -20.61
N ALA A 117 10.44 14.77 -19.71
CA ALA A 117 11.84 14.51 -20.07
C ALA A 117 12.04 13.10 -20.66
N TYR A 118 11.10 12.19 -20.40
CA TYR A 118 11.16 10.79 -20.78
C TYR A 118 10.25 10.45 -21.98
N GLN A 119 9.36 11.35 -22.41
CA GLN A 119 8.49 11.12 -23.56
C GLN A 119 9.26 10.93 -24.88
N SER A 120 10.45 11.53 -25.01
CA SER A 120 11.30 11.39 -26.18
C SER A 120 12.09 10.08 -26.20
N CYS A 121 12.14 9.34 -25.08
CA CYS A 121 12.80 8.06 -24.98
C CYS A 121 11.83 6.97 -25.44
N SER A 122 12.21 6.21 -26.48
CA SER A 122 11.35 5.20 -27.12
C SER A 122 10.81 4.13 -26.16
N GLY A 123 11.42 3.97 -24.99
CA GLY A 123 10.99 3.05 -23.94
C GLY A 123 10.04 3.58 -22.87
N PHE A 124 9.99 4.90 -22.67
CA PHE A 124 9.25 5.51 -21.55
C PHE A 124 7.98 6.25 -21.98
N ASP A 125 7.67 6.32 -23.27
CA ASP A 125 6.47 6.99 -23.74
C ASP A 125 5.21 6.16 -23.48
N PHE A 126 4.73 6.15 -22.24
CA PHE A 126 3.45 5.52 -21.89
C PHE A 126 2.23 6.31 -22.37
N GLY A 127 2.41 7.52 -22.92
CA GLY A 127 1.31 8.47 -23.16
C GLY A 127 0.61 8.94 -21.88
N GLU A 128 1.14 8.55 -20.71
CA GLU A 128 0.57 8.76 -19.40
C GLU A 128 1.58 9.46 -18.47
N LYS A 129 1.06 10.22 -17.51
CA LYS A 129 1.88 10.93 -16.54
C LYS A 129 2.35 9.98 -15.45
N PHE A 130 3.61 10.09 -15.05
CA PHE A 130 4.16 9.49 -13.83
C PHE A 130 4.98 10.54 -13.07
N GLY A 131 5.05 10.43 -11.74
CA GLY A 131 5.76 11.40 -10.90
C GLY A 131 7.06 10.86 -10.32
N VAL A 132 7.21 9.54 -10.30
CA VAL A 132 8.33 8.84 -9.68
C VAL A 132 8.87 7.82 -10.67
N LEU A 133 10.20 7.72 -10.73
CA LEU A 133 10.94 6.71 -11.46
C LEU A 133 11.76 5.90 -10.47
N VAL A 134 11.62 4.58 -10.53
CA VAL A 134 12.36 3.63 -9.69
C VAL A 134 13.17 2.70 -10.59
N VAL A 135 14.42 2.43 -10.21
CA VAL A 135 15.19 1.32 -10.78
C VAL A 135 15.33 0.27 -9.68
N GLY A 136 14.98 -0.98 -9.99
CA GLY A 136 14.97 -2.02 -8.97
C GLY A 136 14.44 -3.36 -9.44
N GLU A 137 14.32 -4.29 -8.50
CA GLU A 137 13.72 -5.60 -8.71
C GLU A 137 12.23 -5.59 -8.37
N VAL A 138 11.45 -6.35 -9.13
CA VAL A 138 10.00 -6.40 -8.98
C VAL A 138 9.56 -7.85 -8.85
N ALA A 139 8.65 -8.10 -7.90
CA ALA A 139 8.04 -9.40 -7.71
C ALA A 139 6.52 -9.29 -7.64
N GLU A 140 5.83 -10.31 -8.15
CA GLU A 140 4.39 -10.42 -7.94
C GLU A 140 4.07 -10.60 -6.45
N VAL A 141 2.99 -9.96 -6.05
CA VAL A 141 2.47 -10.04 -4.68
C VAL A 141 1.62 -11.31 -4.54
N SER A 142 1.42 -11.81 -3.32
CA SER A 142 0.60 -13.01 -3.10
C SER A 142 -0.82 -12.84 -3.65
N ALA A 143 -1.46 -13.95 -4.05
CA ALA A 143 -2.81 -13.91 -4.63
C ALA A 143 -3.85 -13.25 -3.71
N ALA A 144 -3.69 -13.37 -2.39
CA ALA A 144 -4.56 -12.73 -1.40
C ALA A 144 -4.41 -11.20 -1.43
N GLU A 145 -3.18 -10.71 -1.38
CA GLU A 145 -2.88 -9.27 -1.43
C GLU A 145 -3.25 -8.67 -2.80
N SER A 146 -2.95 -9.39 -3.89
CA SER A 146 -3.37 -9.00 -5.24
C SER A 146 -4.90 -8.87 -5.35
N GLY A 147 -5.65 -9.81 -4.76
CA GLY A 147 -7.10 -9.74 -4.73
C GLY A 147 -7.63 -8.51 -3.98
N VAL A 148 -7.01 -8.15 -2.87
CA VAL A 148 -7.36 -6.95 -2.09
C VAL A 148 -7.08 -5.69 -2.90
N GLU A 149 -5.91 -5.57 -3.52
CA GLU A 149 -5.56 -4.42 -4.35
C GLU A 149 -6.46 -4.27 -5.57
N LYS A 150 -6.82 -5.38 -6.23
CA LYS A 150 -7.79 -5.35 -7.34
C LYS A 150 -9.18 -4.88 -6.91
N VAL A 151 -9.60 -5.18 -5.67
CA VAL A 151 -10.83 -4.62 -5.11
C VAL A 151 -10.68 -3.13 -4.84
N LEU A 152 -9.52 -2.70 -4.34
CA LEU A 152 -9.23 -1.28 -4.11
C LEU A 152 -9.11 -0.47 -5.40
N SER A 153 -8.61 -1.06 -6.49
CA SER A 153 -8.53 -0.39 -7.79
C SER A 153 -9.89 -0.30 -8.49
N SER A 154 -10.89 -1.09 -8.05
CA SER A 154 -12.24 -1.05 -8.61
C SER A 154 -12.97 0.26 -8.27
N ARG A 155 -13.11 1.13 -9.27
CA ARG A 155 -13.89 2.37 -9.13
C ARG A 155 -15.39 2.08 -9.33
N PRO A 156 -16.30 2.67 -8.52
CA PRO A 156 -16.08 3.74 -7.53
C PRO A 156 -15.92 3.26 -6.07
N LEU A 157 -15.92 1.95 -5.80
CA LEU A 157 -16.05 1.42 -4.43
C LEU A 157 -14.73 1.34 -3.66
N GLY A 158 -13.60 1.29 -4.35
CA GLY A 158 -12.28 1.09 -3.73
C GLY A 158 -11.85 2.19 -2.77
N SER A 159 -11.94 3.46 -3.17
CA SER A 159 -11.58 4.60 -2.32
C SER A 159 -12.44 4.73 -1.04
N PRO A 160 -13.79 4.61 -1.10
CA PRO A 160 -14.61 4.52 0.10
C PRO A 160 -14.26 3.33 1.00
N LEU A 161 -13.97 2.16 0.41
CA LEU A 161 -13.59 0.96 1.15
C LEU A 161 -12.26 1.18 1.90
N PHE A 162 -11.25 1.75 1.23
CA PHE A 162 -9.98 2.10 1.86
C PHE A 162 -10.17 3.13 2.99
N THR A 163 -10.99 4.16 2.76
CA THR A 163 -11.28 5.19 3.78
C THR A 163 -11.95 4.59 5.01
N LEU A 164 -12.93 3.71 4.81
CA LEU A 164 -13.60 2.98 5.89
C LEU A 164 -12.63 2.04 6.62
N SER A 165 -11.77 1.36 5.88
CA SER A 165 -10.73 0.47 6.42
C SER A 165 -9.72 1.23 7.29
N LYS A 166 -9.23 2.38 6.82
CA LYS A 166 -8.36 3.31 7.56
C LYS A 166 -9.04 3.83 8.83
N ALA A 167 -10.30 4.27 8.73
CA ALA A 167 -11.07 4.71 9.90
C ALA A 167 -11.26 3.58 10.92
N SER A 168 -11.54 2.35 10.45
CA SER A 168 -11.65 1.17 11.30
C SER A 168 -10.33 0.87 12.00
N PHE A 169 -9.19 0.93 11.29
CA PHE A 169 -7.87 0.75 11.88
C PHE A 169 -7.62 1.72 13.03
N LEU A 170 -7.96 3.00 12.86
CA LEU A 170 -7.69 4.05 13.85
C LEU A 170 -8.66 4.03 15.06
N PHE A 171 -9.96 3.84 14.82
CA PHE A 171 -10.98 4.05 15.85
C PHE A 171 -11.58 2.76 16.41
N ALA A 172 -11.66 1.68 15.62
CA ALA A 172 -12.34 0.46 16.07
C ALA A 172 -11.66 -0.23 17.26
N PRO A 173 -10.33 -0.24 17.42
CA PRO A 173 -9.69 -0.78 18.62
C PRO A 173 -10.11 -0.06 19.91
N LEU A 174 -10.23 1.26 19.89
CA LEU A 174 -10.72 2.04 21.04
C LEU A 174 -12.17 1.67 21.39
N LEU A 175 -13.03 1.56 20.37
CA LEU A 175 -14.41 1.10 20.54
C LEU A 175 -14.48 -0.33 21.08
N LEU A 176 -13.64 -1.24 20.59
CA LEU A 176 -13.53 -2.62 21.06
C LEU A 176 -13.15 -2.67 22.55
N VAL A 177 -12.18 -1.88 22.97
CA VAL A 177 -11.76 -1.76 24.38
C VAL A 177 -12.93 -1.32 25.27
N VAL A 178 -13.67 -0.27 24.87
CA VAL A 178 -14.85 0.23 25.60
C VAL A 178 -15.98 -0.81 25.63
N CYS A 179 -16.28 -1.47 24.50
CA CYS A 179 -17.30 -2.50 24.42
C CYS A 179 -16.95 -3.73 25.29
N LEU A 180 -15.67 -4.12 25.32
CA LEU A 180 -15.20 -5.24 26.12
C LEU A 180 -15.18 -4.92 27.62
N SER A 181 -14.86 -3.69 28.03
CA SER A 181 -14.88 -3.32 29.47
C SER A 181 -16.30 -3.36 30.02
N LEU A 182 -17.23 -2.71 29.32
CA LEU A 182 -18.64 -2.65 29.68
C LEU A 182 -19.30 -4.04 29.58
N GLY A 183 -18.97 -4.82 28.55
CA GLY A 183 -19.58 -6.11 28.28
C GLY A 183 -19.09 -7.23 29.19
N THR A 184 -17.82 -7.25 29.58
CA THR A 184 -17.24 -8.42 30.28
C THR A 184 -17.15 -8.27 31.80
N ARG A 185 -17.61 -7.15 32.39
CA ARG A 185 -17.40 -6.82 33.82
C ARG A 185 -15.91 -7.00 34.20
N ASN A 186 -15.00 -6.40 33.42
CA ASN A 186 -13.55 -6.43 33.67
C ASN A 186 -12.91 -7.84 33.78
N ARG A 187 -13.33 -8.81 32.96
CA ARG A 187 -12.53 -10.04 32.83
C ARG A 187 -11.25 -9.74 32.03
N PHE A 188 -10.16 -9.53 32.76
CA PHE A 188 -8.85 -9.03 32.30
C PHE A 188 -8.30 -9.67 31.01
N TYR A 189 -8.52 -10.98 30.77
CA TYR A 189 -7.83 -11.70 29.71
C TYR A 189 -8.13 -11.25 28.27
N LEU A 190 -9.36 -10.82 27.96
CA LEU A 190 -9.74 -10.38 26.60
C LEU A 190 -9.44 -8.91 26.34
N TRP A 191 -9.21 -8.14 27.39
CA TRP A 191 -9.00 -6.70 27.31
C TRP A 191 -7.59 -6.35 26.81
N ASN A 192 -6.59 -7.16 27.18
CA ASN A 192 -5.20 -6.95 26.80
C ASN A 192 -5.00 -6.93 25.28
N PHE A 193 -5.63 -7.85 24.54
CA PHE A 193 -5.48 -7.91 23.08
C PHE A 193 -6.04 -6.66 22.40
N ALA A 194 -7.24 -6.23 22.80
CA ALA A 194 -7.84 -5.01 22.26
C ALA A 194 -7.06 -3.75 22.68
N ALA A 195 -6.51 -3.72 23.90
CA ALA A 195 -5.70 -2.61 24.39
C ALA A 195 -4.38 -2.47 23.62
N VAL A 196 -3.70 -3.59 23.30
CA VAL A 196 -2.48 -3.59 22.47
C VAL A 196 -2.79 -3.04 21.08
N LEU A 197 -3.87 -3.50 20.44
CA LEU A 197 -4.31 -2.96 19.15
C LEU A 197 -4.62 -1.47 19.22
N ALA A 198 -5.28 -1.01 20.29
CA ALA A 198 -5.61 0.40 20.48
C ALA A 198 -4.37 1.28 20.68
N LEU A 199 -3.39 0.80 21.44
CA LEU A 199 -2.12 1.50 21.62
C LEU A 199 -1.35 1.60 20.30
N TYR A 200 -1.28 0.50 19.53
CA TYR A 200 -0.64 0.50 18.22
C TYR A 200 -1.32 1.44 17.23
N SER A 201 -2.66 1.41 17.13
CA SER A 201 -3.40 2.35 16.29
C SER A 201 -3.22 3.80 16.72
N PHE A 202 -3.10 4.06 18.02
CA PHE A 202 -2.84 5.39 18.54
C PHE A 202 -1.42 5.87 18.22
N GLU A 203 -0.42 5.00 18.30
CA GLU A 203 0.94 5.29 17.88
C GLU A 203 1.01 5.67 16.39
N VAL A 204 0.38 4.85 15.53
CA VAL A 204 0.30 5.14 14.08
C VAL A 204 -0.48 6.42 13.80
N PHE A 205 -1.54 6.72 14.57
CA PHE A 205 -2.26 7.99 14.48
C PHE A 205 -1.35 9.19 14.78
N LEU A 206 -0.57 9.11 15.86
CA LEU A 206 0.36 10.18 16.24
C LEU A 206 1.45 10.37 15.19
N LEU A 207 2.02 9.28 14.66
CA LEU A 207 3.04 9.34 13.60
C LEU A 207 2.49 9.96 12.33
N ASN A 208 1.30 9.57 11.88
CA ASN A 208 0.66 10.16 10.72
C ASN A 208 0.39 11.67 10.91
N THR A 209 -0.07 12.06 12.09
CA THR A 209 -0.36 13.48 12.41
C THR A 209 0.92 14.31 12.51
N ALA A 210 1.96 13.78 13.15
CA ALA A 210 3.25 14.44 13.25
C ALA A 210 3.91 14.58 11.86
N GLY A 211 3.87 13.50 11.07
CA GLY A 211 4.39 13.48 9.70
C GLY A 211 3.70 14.48 8.79
N SER A 212 2.37 14.60 8.85
CA SER A 212 1.64 15.58 8.04
C SER A 212 2.00 17.02 8.41
N VAL A 213 2.13 17.31 9.70
CA VAL A 213 2.53 18.66 10.17
C VAL A 213 3.97 18.98 9.76
N LEU A 214 4.88 18.02 9.89
CA LEU A 214 6.28 18.17 9.45
C LEU A 214 6.37 18.40 7.93
N HIS A 215 5.57 17.70 7.13
CA HIS A 215 5.54 17.86 5.69
C HIS A 215 4.99 19.24 5.28
N GLU A 216 3.93 19.72 5.94
CA GLU A 216 3.40 21.08 5.72
C GLU A 216 4.41 22.17 6.08
N VAL A 217 5.15 21.99 7.19
CA VAL A 217 6.21 22.93 7.60
C VAL A 217 7.39 22.92 6.61
N ALA A 218 7.78 21.74 6.10
CA ALA A 218 8.83 21.62 5.10
C ALA A 218 8.45 22.32 3.78
N LEU A 219 7.20 22.14 3.33
CA LEU A 219 6.67 22.82 2.14
C LEU A 219 6.56 24.35 2.33
N ALA A 220 6.22 24.82 3.54
CA ALA A 220 6.21 26.24 3.86
C ALA A 220 7.62 26.85 3.88
N GLY A 221 8.61 26.11 4.38
CA GLY A 221 10.02 26.52 4.35
C GLY A 221 10.61 26.58 2.93
N ALA A 222 10.28 25.61 2.08
CA ALA A 222 10.73 25.57 0.69
C ALA A 222 10.12 26.68 -0.20
N ARG A 223 8.98 27.26 0.19
CA ARG A 223 8.35 28.41 -0.50
C ARG A 223 8.85 29.77 -0.02
N ALA A 224 9.59 29.80 1.09
CA ALA A 224 10.08 31.03 1.72
C ALA A 224 11.57 31.33 1.44
N GLY A 225 12.27 30.41 0.76
CA GLY A 225 13.64 30.60 0.24
C GLY A 225 13.64 30.79 -1.27
#